data_AF-A0A1I3IQH9-F1
#
_entry.id   AF-A0A1I3IQH9-F1
#
_cell.length_a   1.000
_cell.length_b   1.000
_cell.length_c   1.000
_cell.angle_alpha   90.00
_cell.angle_beta   90.00
_cell.angle_gamma   90.00
#
_symmetry.space_group_name_H-M   'P 1'
#
loop_
_entity.id
_entity.type
_entity.pdbx_description
1 polymer ?
#
loop_
_entity_poly.entity_id
_entity_poly.type
_entity_poly.pdbx_seq_one_letter_code
_entity_poly.pdbx_strand_id
1 'polypeptide(L)'
;MASRPTTIATGFLLTGVFLCAAIAFAFFLLPRPELPLSACTDVGYAGDSGGFEYYEYSWLWVAYSPDGGVNRCSTPIVTIAVGCFVVGSSLLGIERYRG
;
A
#
# COMPACT_ATOMS: atom_id res chain seq x y z
N MET A 1 -29.43 13.72 3.36
CA MET A 1 -28.13 14.05 3.98
C MET A 1 -27.44 12.75 4.32
N ALA A 2 -26.18 12.57 3.90
CA ALA A 2 -25.39 11.42 4.33
C ALA A 2 -25.16 11.49 5.85
N SER A 3 -25.21 10.35 6.53
CA SER A 3 -24.93 10.32 7.95
C SER A 3 -23.43 10.54 8.19
N ARG A 4 -23.06 10.98 9.40
CA ARG A 4 -21.65 11.12 9.79
C ARG A 4 -20.81 9.85 9.52
N PRO A 5 -21.25 8.63 9.90
CA PRO A 5 -20.49 7.42 9.59
C PRO A 5 -20.37 7.15 8.09
N THR A 6 -21.40 7.42 7.27
CA THR A 6 -21.32 7.24 5.81
C THR A 6 -20.25 8.13 5.19
N THR A 7 -20.16 9.39 5.62
CA THR A 7 -19.15 10.35 5.12
C THR A 7 -17.74 9.90 5.48
N ILE A 8 -17.52 9.46 6.73
CA ILE A 8 -16.22 8.94 7.18
C ILE A 8 -15.86 7.68 6.40
N ALA A 9 -16.79 6.76 6.24
CA ALA A 9 -16.58 5.52 5.51
C ALA A 9 -16.21 5.76 4.04
N THR A 10 -16.93 6.68 3.39
CA THR A 10 -16.64 7.10 2.00
C THR A 10 -15.24 7.70 1.90
N GLY A 11 -14.84 8.52 2.87
CA GLY A 11 -13.49 9.07 2.95
C GLY A 11 -12.42 7.97 2.97
N PHE A 12 -12.55 7.00 3.88
CA PHE A 12 -11.62 5.87 3.96
C PHE A 12 -11.58 5.04 2.67
N LEU A 13 -12.72 4.74 2.06
CA LEU A 13 -12.76 3.98 0.81
C LEU A 13 -12.08 4.74 -0.34
N LEU A 14 -12.35 6.04 -0.49
CA LEU A 14 -11.72 6.87 -1.52
C LEU A 14 -10.21 6.97 -1.30
N THR A 15 -9.76 7.14 -0.06
CA THR A 15 -8.33 7.12 0.28
C THR A 15 -7.70 5.78 -0.08
N GLY A 16 -8.35 4.65 0.26
CA GLY A 16 -7.87 3.31 -0.09
C GLY A 16 -7.75 3.12 -1.60
N VAL A 17 -8.76 3.51 -2.38
CA VAL A 17 -8.75 3.46 -3.85
C VAL A 17 -7.62 4.31 -4.42
N PHE A 18 -7.47 5.53 -3.94
CA PHE A 18 -6.42 6.43 -4.39
C PHE A 18 -5.02 5.87 -4.11
N LEU A 19 -4.80 5.32 -2.91
CA LEU A 19 -3.53 4.69 -2.56
C LEU A 19 -3.22 3.47 -3.43
N CYS A 20 -4.20 2.59 -3.66
CA CYS A 20 -4.01 1.45 -4.56
C CYS A 20 -3.69 1.87 -5.99
N ALA A 21 -4.38 2.88 -6.51
CA ALA A 21 -4.10 3.43 -7.83
C ALA A 21 -2.68 4.02 -7.92
N ALA A 22 -2.26 4.78 -6.90
CA ALA A 22 -0.92 5.35 -6.84
C ALA A 22 0.18 4.27 -6.76
N ILE A 23 -0.03 3.22 -5.97
CA ILE A 23 0.86 2.07 -5.88
C ILE A 23 0.98 1.38 -7.24
N ALA A 24 -0.16 1.05 -7.88
CA ALA A 24 -0.16 0.39 -9.19
C ALA A 24 0.51 1.25 -10.27
N PHE A 25 0.28 2.55 -10.26
CA PHE A 25 0.91 3.50 -11.18
C PHE A 25 2.43 3.55 -10.97
N ALA A 26 2.89 3.58 -9.72
CA ALA A 26 4.31 3.52 -9.39
C ALA A 26 4.97 2.26 -9.98
N PHE A 27 4.34 1.09 -9.79
CA PHE A 27 4.81 -0.17 -10.35
C PHE A 27 4.88 -0.21 -11.86
N PHE A 28 3.92 0.42 -12.55
CA PHE A 28 3.83 0.33 -14.00
C PHE A 28 4.70 1.35 -14.73
N LEU A 29 4.92 2.53 -14.14
CA LEU A 29 5.58 3.66 -14.83
C LEU A 29 6.98 3.96 -14.33
N LEU A 30 7.34 3.55 -13.12
CA LEU A 30 8.68 3.79 -12.59
C LEU A 30 9.57 2.59 -12.89
N PRO A 31 10.75 2.80 -13.51
CA PRO A 31 11.73 1.72 -13.71
C PRO A 31 12.18 1.10 -12.39
N ARG A 32 12.09 1.87 -11.30
CA ARG A 32 12.49 1.52 -9.93
C ARG A 32 11.40 2.05 -8.99
N PRO A 33 10.34 1.28 -8.72
CA PRO A 33 9.20 1.78 -7.95
C PRO A 33 9.57 1.88 -6.46
N GLU A 34 9.94 3.09 -6.05
CA GLU A 34 10.03 3.44 -4.63
C GLU A 34 8.63 3.83 -4.13
N LEU A 35 8.04 2.96 -3.32
CA LEU A 35 6.71 3.18 -2.75
C LEU A 35 6.78 4.24 -1.63
N PRO A 36 5.71 5.03 -1.39
CA PRO A 36 5.68 6.00 -0.30
C PRO A 36 5.96 5.35 1.05
N LEU A 37 6.51 6.12 1.99
CA LEU A 37 6.83 5.65 3.36
C LEU A 37 7.80 4.45 3.37
N SER A 38 8.64 4.32 2.34
CA SER A 38 9.65 3.27 2.30
C SER A 38 10.90 3.65 3.08
N ALA A 39 11.45 2.67 3.79
CA ALA A 39 12.78 2.71 4.38
C ALA A 39 13.66 1.73 3.59
N CYS A 40 14.67 2.26 2.89
CA CYS A 40 15.56 1.49 2.04
C CYS A 40 16.97 1.40 2.64
N THR A 41 17.54 0.21 2.60
CA THR A 41 18.92 -0.09 2.98
C THR A 41 19.65 -0.71 1.81
N ASP A 42 20.85 -0.20 1.52
CA ASP A 42 21.74 -0.78 0.52
C ASP A 42 22.30 -2.10 1.05
N VAL A 43 22.10 -3.18 0.29
CA VAL A 43 22.54 -4.54 0.64
C VAL A 43 23.64 -5.06 -0.29
N GLY A 44 24.02 -4.29 -1.32
CA GLY A 44 25.24 -4.51 -2.10
C GLY A 44 25.33 -5.84 -2.87
N TYR A 45 24.22 -6.53 -3.13
CA TYR A 45 24.26 -7.75 -3.95
C TYR A 45 24.52 -7.39 -5.43
N ALA A 46 25.71 -7.75 -5.93
CA ALA A 46 26.10 -7.65 -7.34
C ALA A 46 25.55 -8.85 -8.16
N GLY A 47 24.25 -9.12 -8.04
CA GLY A 47 23.53 -10.07 -8.89
C GLY A 47 23.00 -9.39 -10.16
N ASP A 48 22.66 -10.19 -11.18
CA ASP A 48 22.12 -9.73 -12.46
C ASP A 48 21.01 -8.69 -12.21
N SER A 49 21.14 -7.51 -12.83
CA SER A 49 20.31 -6.33 -12.56
C SER A 49 18.83 -6.60 -12.86
N GLY A 50 18.13 -7.19 -11.89
CA GLY A 50 16.88 -7.91 -12.13
C GLY A 50 15.69 -7.23 -11.50
N GLY A 51 15.21 -6.13 -12.09
CA GLY A 51 13.85 -5.59 -11.91
C GLY A 51 13.32 -5.48 -10.48
N PHE A 52 11.99 -5.41 -10.35
CA PHE A 52 11.36 -5.40 -9.03
C PHE A 52 11.31 -6.81 -8.44
N GLU A 53 11.72 -6.97 -7.18
CA GLU A 53 11.67 -8.22 -6.43
C GLU A 53 10.88 -8.04 -5.13
N TYR A 54 9.94 -8.94 -4.84
CA TYR A 54 9.22 -8.96 -3.56
C TYR A 54 9.85 -9.99 -2.62
N TYR A 55 10.17 -9.59 -1.39
CA TYR A 55 10.80 -10.48 -0.42
C TYR A 55 9.79 -11.11 0.54
N GLU A 56 9.07 -10.27 1.28
CA GLU A 56 8.19 -10.75 2.35
C GLU A 56 7.18 -9.67 2.76
N TYR A 57 6.15 -10.12 3.46
CA TYR A 57 5.21 -9.26 4.17
C TYR A 57 5.25 -9.65 5.64
N SER A 58 5.75 -8.76 6.48
CA SER A 58 5.97 -9.00 7.91
C SER A 58 5.59 -7.77 8.72
N TRP A 59 4.91 -7.95 9.85
CA TRP A 59 4.53 -6.88 10.77
C TRP A 59 3.81 -5.68 10.13
N LEU A 60 2.97 -5.89 9.11
CA LEU A 60 2.29 -4.83 8.35
C LEU A 60 3.21 -4.03 7.40
N TRP A 61 4.40 -4.53 7.13
CA TRP A 61 5.33 -3.95 6.18
C TRP A 61 5.57 -4.93 5.02
N VAL A 62 5.59 -4.38 3.81
CA VAL A 62 6.02 -5.07 2.60
C VAL A 62 7.51 -4.81 2.43
N ALA A 63 8.32 -5.86 2.42
CA ALA A 63 9.72 -5.80 2.05
C ALA A 63 9.88 -6.18 0.57
N TYR A 64 10.61 -5.35 -0.18
CA TYR A 64 10.83 -5.49 -1.61
C TYR A 64 12.18 -4.88 -2.02
N SER A 65 12.67 -5.18 -3.21
CA SER A 65 13.76 -4.48 -3.87
C SER A 65 13.26 -3.86 -5.17
N PRO A 66 13.43 -2.54 -5.38
CA PRO A 66 13.10 -1.91 -6.65
C PRO A 66 14.14 -2.22 -7.75
N ASP A 67 15.33 -2.68 -7.36
CA ASP A 67 16.55 -2.77 -8.20
C ASP A 67 17.12 -4.20 -8.34
N GLY A 68 16.33 -5.22 -8.04
CA GLY A 68 16.76 -6.62 -8.19
C GLY A 68 17.83 -7.11 -7.22
N GLY A 69 17.82 -6.62 -5.97
CA GLY A 69 18.71 -7.09 -4.91
C GLY A 69 19.76 -6.08 -4.46
N VAL A 70 19.89 -4.93 -5.14
CA VAL A 70 20.83 -3.87 -4.73
C VAL A 70 20.32 -3.14 -3.49
N ASN A 71 19.04 -2.75 -3.50
CA ASN A 71 18.40 -2.01 -2.42
C ASN A 71 17.27 -2.83 -1.84
N ARG A 72 17.27 -3.06 -0.52
CA ARG A 72 16.13 -3.64 0.19
C ARG A 72 15.32 -2.53 0.83
N CYS A 73 14.09 -2.36 0.36
CA CYS A 73 13.12 -1.39 0.86
C CYS A 73 12.03 -2.09 1.66
N SER A 74 11.47 -1.39 2.63
CA SER A 74 10.30 -1.83 3.39
C SER A 74 9.28 -0.70 3.47
N THR A 75 7.99 -0.96 3.24
CA THR A 75 6.93 0.07 3.29
C THR A 75 5.65 -0.44 3.97
N PRO A 76 4.95 0.40 4.76
CA PRO A 76 3.65 0.06 5.32
C PRO A 76 2.49 0.48 4.39
N ILE A 77 2.75 1.12 3.24
CA ILE A 77 1.72 1.79 2.45
C ILE A 77 0.64 0.85 1.93
N VAL A 78 1.01 -0.38 1.59
CA VAL A 78 0.07 -1.42 1.13
C VAL A 78 -0.90 -1.77 2.26
N THR A 79 -0.39 -1.91 3.48
CA THR A 79 -1.21 -2.19 4.66
C THR A 79 -2.13 -1.04 5.01
N ILE A 80 -1.65 0.20 4.88
CA ILE A 80 -2.47 1.39 5.08
C ILE A 80 -3.63 1.40 4.06
N ALA A 81 -3.35 1.13 2.79
CA ALA A 81 -4.39 1.06 1.75
C ALA A 81 -5.44 -0.01 2.08
N VAL A 82 -5.01 -1.22 2.47
CA VAL A 82 -5.92 -2.30 2.91
C VAL A 82 -6.71 -1.89 4.16
N GLY A 83 -6.06 -1.26 5.14
CA GLY A 83 -6.69 -0.77 6.37
C GLY A 83 -7.79 0.23 6.08
N CYS A 84 -7.57 1.14 5.13
CA CYS A 84 -8.58 2.08 4.65
C CYS A 84 -9.81 1.35 4.09
N PHE A 85 -9.63 0.31 3.27
CA PHE A 85 -10.74 -0.50 2.76
C PHE A 85 -11.51 -1.23 3.87
N VAL A 86 -10.78 -1.84 4.82
CA VAL A 86 -11.39 -2.58 5.93
C VAL A 86 -12.22 -1.65 6.80
N VAL A 87 -11.68 -0.49 7.21
CA VAL A 87 -12.39 0.49 8.04
C VAL A 87 -13.61 1.06 7.32
N GLY A 88 -13.43 1.50 6.07
CA GLY A 88 -14.53 2.04 5.28
C GLY A 88 -15.67 1.04 5.07
N SER A 89 -15.33 -0.20 4.70
CA SER A 89 -16.34 -1.25 4.49
C SER A 89 -17.04 -1.65 5.79
N SER A 90 -16.30 -1.74 6.90
CA SER A 90 -16.85 -2.09 8.21
C SER A 90 -17.83 -1.03 8.70
N LEU A 91 -17.51 0.25 8.53
CA LEU A 91 -18.39 1.36 8.93
C LEU A 91 -19.71 1.35 8.14
N LEU A 92 -19.67 1.12 6.83
CA LEU A 92 -20.89 0.97 6.01
C LEU A 92 -21.71 -0.25 6.42
N GLY A 93 -21.05 -1.37 6.72
CA GLY A 93 -21.71 -2.59 7.20
C GLY A 93 -22.43 -2.39 8.54
N ILE A 94 -21.79 -1.73 9.50
CA ILE A 94 -22.38 -1.42 10.81
C ILE A 94 -23.56 -0.47 10.66
N GLU A 95 -23.44 0.55 9.80
CA GLU A 95 -24.54 1.48 9.55
C GLU A 95 -25.75 0.76 8.97
N ARG A 96 -25.53 -0.12 7.98
CA ARG A 96 -26.58 -0.94 7.37
C ARG A 96 -27.23 -1.92 8.34
N TYR A 97 -26.50 -2.40 9.34
CA TYR A 97 -27.04 -3.29 10.37
C TYR A 97 -27.89 -2.55 11.41
N ARG A 98 -27.65 -1.25 11.60
CA ARG A 98 -28.31 -0.42 12.63
C ARG A 98 -29.53 0.36 12.12
N GLY A 99 -29.64 0.58 10.82
CA GLY A 99 -30.79 1.24 10.17
C GLY A 99 -31.83 0.23 9.71
#